data_AF-A0A8X6X6Q5-F1
#
_entry.id   AF-A0A8X6X6Q5-F1
#
_cell.length_a   1.000
_cell.length_b   1.000
_cell.length_c   1.000
_cell.angle_alpha   90.00
_cell.angle_beta   90.00
_cell.angle_gamma   90.00
#
_symmetry.space_group_name_H-M   'P 1'
#
loop_
_entity.id
_entity.type
_entity.pdbx_description
1 polymer ?
#
loop_
_entity_poly.entity_id
_entity_poly.type
_entity_poly.pdbx_seq_one_letter_code
_entity_poly.pdbx_strand_id
1 'polypeptide(L)'
;MWFKILLPHQHYPLAAMVGKDGKLYFRLVDVGALLGRSKVYEFAKRFDNLVIQGKDVLPAHKRYPVMTQRSKLVTPDVVFNILNAKLSSLATSFATSLNAGFALVVNPGNLFVESYKTSPVLHVQDSPNPNSVLVRKWIQDFIQKVQDCDIAIL
;
A
#
# COMPACT_ATOMS: atom_id res chain seq x y z
N MET A 1 3.03 5.47 7.72
CA MET A 1 1.84 4.78 8.26
C MET A 1 1.31 3.76 7.27
N TRP A 2 0.67 2.67 7.73
CA TRP A 2 0.25 1.57 6.86
C TRP A 2 -1.26 1.53 6.58
N PHE A 3 -1.62 1.10 5.38
CA PHE A 3 -2.92 0.52 5.05
C PHE A 3 -2.74 -0.62 4.05
N LYS A 4 -3.81 -1.34 3.72
CA LYS A 4 -3.80 -2.43 2.74
C LYS A 4 -4.87 -2.19 1.68
N ILE A 5 -4.60 -2.67 0.47
CA ILE A 5 -5.57 -2.66 -0.63
C ILE A 5 -5.77 -4.10 -1.09
N LEU A 6 -7.00 -4.59 -1.01
CA LEU A 6 -7.42 -5.85 -1.60
C LEU A 6 -8.11 -5.55 -2.92
N LEU A 7 -7.46 -5.91 -4.03
CA LEU A 7 -8.01 -5.70 -5.37
C LEU A 7 -9.21 -6.63 -5.63
N PRO A 8 -10.11 -6.28 -6.56
CA PRO A 8 -11.26 -7.11 -6.89
C PRO A 8 -10.82 -8.53 -7.33
N HIS A 9 -11.55 -9.54 -6.84
CA HIS A 9 -11.30 -10.96 -7.11
C HIS A 9 -9.91 -11.47 -6.69
N GLN A 10 -9.17 -10.73 -5.87
CA GLN A 10 -7.88 -11.15 -5.35
C GLN A 10 -8.00 -11.60 -3.89
N HIS A 11 -7.13 -12.53 -3.48
CA HIS A 11 -7.06 -13.01 -2.10
C HIS A 11 -5.91 -12.39 -1.29
N TYR A 12 -4.91 -11.84 -1.99
CA TYR A 12 -3.72 -11.27 -1.35
C TYR A 12 -3.81 -9.74 -1.37
N PRO A 13 -3.89 -9.08 -0.20
CA PRO A 13 -3.85 -7.63 -0.14
C PRO A 13 -2.43 -7.11 -0.36
N LEU A 14 -2.33 -5.95 -0.99
CA LEU A 14 -1.10 -5.17 -1.10
C LEU A 14 -0.98 -4.24 0.12
N ALA A 15 0.05 -4.41 0.95
CA ALA A 15 0.34 -3.42 1.99
C ALA A 15 0.97 -2.17 1.36
N ALA A 16 0.44 -1.02 1.74
CA ALA A 16 0.89 0.29 1.32
C ALA A 16 1.33 1.12 2.54
N MET A 17 2.45 1.81 2.40
CA MET A 17 2.99 2.76 3.36
C MET A 17 2.86 4.17 2.78
N VAL A 18 2.35 5.10 3.58
CA VAL A 18 2.53 6.54 3.35
C VAL A 18 3.82 6.98 4.03
N GLY A 19 4.73 7.53 3.23
CA GLY A 19 5.99 8.10 3.67
C GLY A 19 5.85 9.52 4.22
N LYS A 20 6.90 10.02 4.88
CA LYS A 20 7.02 11.40 5.40
C LYS A 20 6.89 12.47 4.32
N ASP A 21 7.12 12.11 3.07
CA ASP A 21 7.00 12.95 1.88
C ASP A 21 5.56 12.98 1.31
N GLY A 22 4.61 12.36 2.01
CA GLY A 22 3.21 12.26 1.58
C GLY A 22 3.02 11.31 0.39
N LYS A 23 4.05 10.57 -0.03
CA LYS A 23 3.94 9.64 -1.15
C LYS A 23 3.52 8.26 -0.69
N LEU A 24 2.88 7.55 -1.62
CA LEU A 24 2.45 6.17 -1.44
C LEU A 24 3.54 5.21 -1.90
N TYR A 25 3.77 4.16 -1.11
CA TYR A 25 4.73 3.12 -1.40
C TYR A 25 4.10 1.75 -1.12
N PHE A 26 4.42 0.74 -1.93
CA PHE A 26 3.87 -0.61 -1.78
C PHE A 26 4.96 -1.61 -1.42
N ARG A 27 4.59 -2.59 -0.59
CA ARG A 27 5.50 -3.64 -0.16
C ARG A 27 5.72 -4.66 -1.29
N LEU A 28 6.96 -4.76 -1.76
CA LEU A 28 7.31 -5.54 -2.94
C LEU A 28 7.01 -7.05 -2.81
N VAL A 29 7.15 -7.61 -1.61
CA VAL A 29 6.81 -9.03 -1.39
C VAL A 29 5.32 -9.32 -1.56
N ASP A 30 4.46 -8.34 -1.29
CA ASP A 30 3.01 -8.49 -1.48
C ASP A 30 2.65 -8.45 -2.97
N VAL A 31 3.39 -7.69 -3.79
CA VAL A 31 3.29 -7.74 -5.26
C VAL A 31 3.64 -9.13 -5.80
N GLY A 32 4.68 -9.76 -5.23
CA GLY A 32 5.03 -11.14 -5.55
C GLY A 32 3.92 -12.13 -5.18
N ALA A 33 3.33 -11.98 -3.99
CA ALA A 33 2.21 -12.81 -3.54
C ALA A 33 0.98 -12.65 -4.45
N LEU A 34 0.66 -11.40 -4.82
CA LEU A 34 -0.43 -11.06 -5.72
C LEU A 34 -0.24 -11.70 -7.11
N LEU A 35 1.00 -11.84 -7.59
CA LEU A 35 1.33 -12.56 -8.83
C LEU A 35 1.41 -14.10 -8.65
N GLY A 36 0.94 -14.64 -7.53
CA GLY A 36 0.93 -16.08 -7.26
C GLY A 36 2.32 -16.69 -7.06
N ARG A 37 3.34 -15.89 -6.69
CA ARG A 37 4.70 -16.41 -6.47
C ARG A 37 4.78 -17.13 -5.12
N SER A 38 5.15 -18.41 -5.14
CA SER A 38 5.45 -19.18 -3.93
C SER A 38 6.68 -18.66 -3.19
N LYS A 39 7.70 -18.21 -3.92
CA LYS A 39 8.96 -17.66 -3.38
C LYS A 39 9.01 -16.14 -3.45
N VAL A 40 8.13 -15.46 -2.72
CA VAL A 40 7.97 -13.99 -2.76
C VAL A 40 9.25 -13.20 -2.45
N TYR A 41 10.13 -13.72 -1.58
CA TYR A 41 11.38 -13.05 -1.23
C TYR A 41 12.44 -13.16 -2.33
N GLU A 42 12.53 -14.31 -3.01
CA GLU A 42 13.40 -14.46 -4.19
C GLU A 42 12.90 -13.61 -5.35
N PHE A 43 11.58 -13.51 -5.52
CA PHE A 43 10.98 -12.59 -6.48
C PHE A 43 11.37 -11.14 -6.17
N ALA A 44 11.23 -10.70 -4.92
CA ALA A 44 11.56 -9.34 -4.52
C ALA A 44 13.04 -9.00 -4.78
N LYS A 45 13.97 -9.94 -4.57
CA LYS A 45 15.40 -9.74 -4.85
C LYS A 45 15.69 -9.32 -6.30
N ARG A 46 14.86 -9.72 -7.26
CA ARG A 46 15.04 -9.38 -8.68
C ARG A 46 14.80 -7.91 -8.98
N PHE A 47 14.19 -7.16 -8.06
CA PHE A 47 13.89 -5.74 -8.20
C PHE A 47 14.60 -4.90 -7.13
N ASP A 48 15.66 -5.42 -6.49
CA ASP A 48 16.36 -4.72 -5.40
C ASP A 48 16.93 -3.36 -5.80
N ASN A 49 17.22 -3.16 -7.09
CA ASN A 49 17.66 -1.87 -7.65
C ASN A 49 16.55 -0.81 -7.69
N LEU A 50 15.29 -1.19 -7.55
CA LEU A 50 14.12 -0.30 -7.55
C LEU A 50 13.56 -0.10 -6.13
N VAL A 51 14.14 -0.75 -5.14
CA VAL A 51 13.63 -0.78 -3.77
C VAL A 51 14.05 0.47 -3.01
N ILE A 52 13.07 1.05 -2.32
CA ILE A 52 13.26 2.06 -1.29
C ILE A 52 13.11 1.36 0.06
N GLN A 53 14.02 1.61 1.01
CA GLN A 53 13.89 1.01 2.34
C GLN A 53 12.89 1.79 3.18
N GLY A 54 12.10 1.09 4.00
CA GLY A 54 11.14 1.72 4.90
C GLY A 54 11.76 2.83 5.76
N LYS A 55 12.97 2.62 6.30
CA LYS A 55 13.68 3.65 7.08
C LYS A 55 13.89 4.97 6.33
N ASP A 56 13.97 4.96 5.01
CA ASP A 56 14.27 6.15 4.20
C ASP A 56 13.03 7.04 4.03
N VAL A 57 11.83 6.43 4.09
CA VAL A 57 10.53 7.11 3.93
C VAL A 57 9.83 7.38 5.25
N LEU A 58 10.33 6.86 6.37
CA LEU A 58 9.76 7.12 7.70
C LEU A 58 10.30 8.43 8.30
N PRO A 59 9.48 9.15 9.08
CA PRO A 59 9.94 10.28 9.90
C PRO A 59 11.09 9.90 10.84
N ALA A 60 12.09 10.78 11.00
CA ALA A 60 13.28 10.46 11.83
C ALA A 60 13.01 10.55 13.35
N HIS A 61 11.96 11.27 13.76
CA HIS A 61 11.70 11.61 15.16
C HIS A 61 10.91 10.53 15.92
N LYS A 62 10.53 9.42 15.27
CA LYS A 62 9.78 8.31 15.87
C LYS A 62 10.56 6.99 15.81
N ARG A 63 10.39 6.15 16.83
CA ARG A 63 10.92 4.76 16.81
C ARG A 63 9.91 3.87 16.11
N TYR A 64 10.34 3.20 15.04
CA TYR A 64 9.49 2.25 14.31
C TYR A 64 9.94 0.81 14.52
N PRO A 65 9.04 -0.19 14.38
CA PRO A 65 9.42 -1.59 14.38
C PRO A 65 10.49 -1.91 13.32
N VAL A 66 11.46 -2.76 13.65
CA VAL A 66 12.55 -3.15 12.72
C VAL A 66 12.02 -3.68 11.38
N MET A 67 10.92 -4.44 11.42
CA MET A 67 10.28 -4.97 10.21
C MET A 67 9.73 -3.87 9.30
N THR A 68 9.21 -2.80 9.89
CA THR A 68 8.73 -1.61 9.17
C THR A 68 9.90 -0.85 8.55
N GLN A 69 11.00 -0.68 9.28
CA GLN A 69 12.22 -0.04 8.77
C GLN A 69 12.90 -0.81 7.62
N ARG A 70 12.88 -2.15 7.67
CA ARG A 70 13.47 -3.05 6.67
C ARG A 70 12.52 -3.43 5.53
N SER A 71 11.33 -2.84 5.49
CA SER A 71 10.37 -3.14 4.43
C SER A 71 10.95 -2.70 3.08
N LYS A 72 10.95 -3.61 2.10
CA LYS A 72 11.31 -3.32 0.72
C LYS A 72 10.10 -2.73 0.01
N LEU A 73 10.17 -1.44 -0.28
CA LEU A 73 9.08 -0.65 -0.82
C LEU A 73 9.35 -0.25 -2.27
N VAL A 74 8.29 -0.08 -3.06
CA VAL A 74 8.33 0.39 -4.45
C VAL A 74 7.21 1.40 -4.70
N THR A 75 7.36 2.28 -5.67
CA THR A 75 6.35 3.28 -6.03
C THR A 75 5.16 2.63 -6.77
N PRO A 76 3.99 3.29 -6.85
CA PRO A 76 2.83 2.78 -7.59
C PRO A 76 3.17 2.48 -9.06
N ASP A 77 3.99 3.32 -9.71
CA ASP A 77 4.42 3.13 -11.09
C ASP A 77 5.24 1.84 -11.27
N VAL A 78 6.14 1.56 -10.32
CA VAL A 78 6.91 0.31 -10.32
C VAL A 78 6.00 -0.90 -10.12
N VAL A 79 5.00 -0.82 -9.21
CA VAL A 79 3.99 -1.89 -9.06
C VAL A 79 3.25 -2.11 -10.38
N PHE A 80 2.74 -1.04 -10.98
CA PHE A 80 2.03 -1.11 -12.26
C PHE A 80 2.89 -1.76 -13.34
N ASN A 81 4.14 -1.34 -13.50
CA ASN A 81 5.05 -1.90 -14.50
C ASN A 81 5.35 -3.39 -14.25
N ILE A 82 5.57 -3.79 -13.00
CA ILE A 82 5.79 -5.20 -12.63
C ILE A 82 4.55 -6.04 -12.94
N LEU A 83 3.37 -5.57 -12.57
CA LEU A 83 2.11 -6.25 -12.86
C LEU A 83 1.88 -6.31 -14.36
N ASN A 84 2.06 -5.22 -15.09
CA ASN A 84 1.77 -5.14 -16.52
C ASN A 84 2.65 -6.08 -17.34
N ALA A 85 3.93 -6.21 -16.97
CA ALA A 85 4.86 -7.14 -17.60
C ALA A 85 4.53 -8.63 -17.36
N LYS A 86 3.64 -8.95 -16.42
CA LYS A 86 3.28 -10.34 -16.07
C LYS A 86 1.81 -10.68 -16.32
N LEU A 87 0.91 -9.75 -16.03
CA LEU A 87 -0.53 -9.88 -16.16
C LEU A 87 -1.15 -8.48 -16.31
N SER A 88 -1.35 -8.05 -17.56
CA SER A 88 -1.85 -6.71 -17.89
C SER A 88 -3.22 -6.40 -17.27
N SER A 89 -4.13 -7.37 -17.23
CA SER A 89 -5.45 -7.21 -16.60
C SER A 89 -5.35 -6.84 -15.12
N LEU A 90 -4.37 -7.40 -14.41
CA LEU A 90 -4.13 -7.10 -13.00
C LEU A 90 -3.51 -5.72 -12.80
N ALA A 91 -2.66 -5.26 -13.73
CA ALA A 91 -2.14 -3.90 -13.72
C ALA A 91 -3.25 -2.87 -13.95
N THR A 92 -4.16 -3.14 -14.90
CA THR A 92 -5.36 -2.33 -15.12
C THR A 92 -6.24 -2.32 -13.89
N SER A 93 -6.51 -3.48 -13.27
CA SER A 93 -7.29 -3.57 -12.03
C SER A 93 -6.66 -2.73 -10.90
N PHE A 94 -5.33 -2.81 -10.73
CA PHE A 94 -4.59 -2.01 -9.76
C PHE A 94 -4.72 -0.49 -10.02
N ALA A 95 -4.47 -0.04 -11.25
CA ALA A 95 -4.55 1.37 -11.62
C ALA A 95 -5.98 1.92 -11.48
N THR A 96 -6.99 1.18 -11.97
CA THR A 96 -8.40 1.54 -11.84
C THR A 96 -8.82 1.61 -10.38
N SER A 97 -8.42 0.63 -9.57
CA SER A 97 -8.72 0.59 -8.13
C SER A 97 -8.19 1.84 -7.41
N LEU A 98 -6.95 2.26 -7.71
CA LEU A 98 -6.36 3.46 -7.09
C LEU A 98 -7.01 4.76 -7.54
N ASN A 99 -7.35 4.89 -8.82
CA ASN A 99 -7.78 6.15 -9.40
C ASN A 99 -9.29 6.40 -9.29
N ALA A 100 -10.08 5.35 -9.48
CA ALA A 100 -11.54 5.43 -9.63
C ALA A 100 -12.29 4.33 -8.87
N GLY A 101 -11.58 3.44 -8.16
CA GLY A 101 -12.18 2.34 -7.43
C GLY A 101 -13.01 2.79 -6.23
N PHE A 102 -14.00 1.98 -5.88
CA PHE A 102 -14.77 2.10 -4.64
C PHE A 102 -14.38 0.95 -3.71
N ALA A 103 -14.24 1.24 -2.42
CA ALA A 103 -13.86 0.23 -1.44
C ALA A 103 -14.69 0.29 -0.17
N LEU A 104 -14.93 -0.87 0.42
CA LEU A 104 -15.35 -0.96 1.83
C LEU A 104 -14.09 -0.89 2.70
N VAL A 105 -14.12 -0.06 3.73
CA VAL A 105 -12.99 0.08 4.66
C VAL A 105 -13.19 -0.88 5.82
N VAL A 106 -12.32 -1.89 5.92
CA VAL A 106 -12.27 -2.80 7.06
C VAL A 106 -11.24 -2.27 8.06
N ASN A 107 -11.58 -2.30 9.35
CA ASN A 107 -10.78 -1.74 10.45
C ASN A 107 -10.43 -0.24 10.30
N PRO A 108 -11.42 0.65 10.03
CA PRO A 108 -11.17 2.06 9.80
C PRO A 108 -10.59 2.81 11.00
N GLY A 109 -10.71 2.29 12.23
CA GLY A 109 -10.16 2.92 13.44
C GLY A 109 -8.64 2.87 13.56
N ASN A 110 -7.95 2.08 12.73
CA ASN A 110 -6.52 1.80 12.86
C ASN A 110 -5.64 2.69 11.96
N LEU A 111 -6.01 3.96 11.77
CA LEU A 111 -5.39 4.84 10.76
C LEU A 111 -3.89 5.13 10.99
N PHE A 112 -3.38 4.88 12.19
CA PHE A 112 -2.00 5.21 12.59
C PHE A 112 -1.23 4.01 13.10
N VAL A 113 -1.41 2.85 12.48
CA VAL A 113 -0.64 1.66 12.87
C VAL A 113 0.77 1.66 12.27
N GLU A 114 1.74 1.33 13.13
CA GLU A 114 3.15 1.14 12.76
C GLU A 114 3.41 -0.21 12.07
N SER A 115 2.40 -1.08 12.02
CA SER A 115 2.44 -2.43 11.45
C SER A 115 1.28 -2.66 10.49
N TYR A 116 1.57 -3.25 9.33
CA TYR A 116 0.56 -3.59 8.31
C TYR A 116 -0.42 -4.70 8.74
N LYS A 117 -0.12 -5.46 9.82
CA LYS A 117 -0.98 -6.57 10.26
C LYS A 117 -2.37 -6.08 10.68
N THR A 118 -2.41 -5.00 11.45
CA THR A 118 -3.64 -4.41 12.01
C THR A 118 -4.15 -3.22 11.20
N SER A 119 -3.52 -2.91 10.06
CA SER A 119 -3.85 -1.72 9.29
C SER A 119 -5.24 -1.79 8.65
N PRO A 120 -5.86 -0.64 8.36
CA PRO A 120 -7.09 -0.58 7.59
C PRO A 120 -6.90 -1.31 6.26
N VAL A 121 -7.98 -1.92 5.78
CA VAL A 121 -7.99 -2.64 4.50
C VAL A 121 -9.07 -2.04 3.62
N LEU A 122 -8.68 -1.56 2.45
CA LEU A 122 -9.60 -1.16 1.39
C LEU A 122 -9.97 -2.40 0.58
N HIS A 123 -11.17 -2.92 0.79
CA HIS A 123 -11.73 -4.02 0.01
C HIS A 123 -12.39 -3.43 -1.23
N VAL A 124 -11.66 -3.39 -2.34
CA VAL A 124 -12.15 -2.78 -3.59
C VAL A 124 -13.29 -3.64 -4.16
N GLN A 125 -14.35 -2.98 -4.58
CA GLN A 125 -15.57 -3.59 -5.12
C GLN A 125 -15.68 -3.31 -6.61
N ASP A 126 -16.33 -4.21 -7.35
CA ASP A 126 -16.62 -4.01 -8.78
C ASP A 126 -17.68 -2.93 -9.01
N SER A 127 -18.49 -2.62 -7.99
CA SER A 127 -19.54 -1.61 -8.05
C SER A 127 -19.63 -0.82 -6.75
N PRO A 128 -19.98 0.48 -6.82
CA PRO A 128 -20.17 1.30 -5.63
C PRO A 128 -21.34 0.78 -4.78
N ASN A 129 -21.17 0.88 -3.48
CA ASN A 129 -22.17 0.57 -2.45
C ASN A 129 -22.39 1.82 -1.59
N PRO A 130 -23.58 2.06 -0.99
CA PRO A 130 -23.80 3.17 -0.05
C PRO A 130 -22.74 3.34 1.06
N ASN A 131 -22.11 2.25 1.48
CA ASN A 131 -21.07 2.23 2.52
C ASN A 131 -19.64 2.28 1.96
N SER A 132 -19.49 2.34 0.64
CA SER A 132 -18.18 2.40 -0.01
C SER A 132 -17.63 3.82 -0.06
N VAL A 133 -16.31 3.92 0.03
CA VAL A 133 -15.56 5.16 -0.16
C VAL A 133 -14.87 5.14 -1.51
N LEU A 134 -14.73 6.30 -2.13
CA LEU A 134 -13.84 6.45 -3.28
C LEU A 134 -12.39 6.25 -2.80
N VAL A 135 -11.69 5.25 -3.34
CA VAL A 135 -10.34 4.85 -2.90
C VAL A 135 -9.38 6.04 -2.94
N ARG A 136 -9.36 6.77 -4.04
CA ARG A 136 -8.48 7.95 -4.20
C ARG A 136 -8.69 8.98 -3.11
N LYS A 137 -9.95 9.33 -2.82
CA LYS A 137 -10.29 10.31 -1.79
C LYS A 137 -9.88 9.81 -0.41
N TRP A 138 -10.17 8.56 -0.08
CA TRP A 138 -9.77 7.98 1.19
C TRP A 138 -8.25 7.98 1.38
N ILE A 139 -7.48 7.65 0.33
CA ILE A 139 -6.00 7.70 0.37
C ILE A 139 -5.51 9.14 0.60
N GLN A 140 -6.11 10.13 -0.08
CA GLN A 140 -5.76 11.54 0.13
C GLN A 140 -6.03 12.00 1.57
N ASP A 141 -7.22 11.68 2.11
CA ASP A 141 -7.57 11.99 3.50
C ASP A 141 -6.64 11.28 4.49
N PHE A 142 -6.23 10.04 4.18
CA PHE A 142 -5.25 9.30 4.97
C PHE A 142 -3.87 9.95 4.94
N ILE A 143 -3.37 10.36 3.77
CA ILE A 143 -2.08 11.06 3.63
C ILE A 143 -2.09 12.34 4.46
N GLN A 144 -3.15 13.16 4.34
CA GLN A 144 -3.26 14.40 5.09
C GLN A 144 -3.19 14.16 6.60
N LYS A 145 -3.96 13.19 7.10
CA LYS A 145 -3.94 12.79 8.51
C LYS A 145 -2.56 12.37 8.99
N VAL A 146 -1.81 11.62 8.17
CA VAL A 146 -0.44 11.21 8.50
C VAL A 146 0.47 12.42 8.61
N GLN A 147 0.37 13.37 7.67
CA GLN A 147 1.17 14.59 7.67
C GLN A 147 0.83 15.49 8.87
N ASP A 148 -0.44 15.67 9.20
CA ASP A 148 -0.88 16.47 10.35
C ASP A 148 -0.35 15.89 11.68
N CYS A 149 -0.38 14.56 11.83
CA CYS A 149 0.18 13.88 13.00
C CYS A 149 1.71 13.93 13.08
N ASP A 150 2.41 14.09 11.96
CA ASP A 150 3.86 14.30 11.97
C ASP A 150 4.22 15.76 12.27
N ILE A 151 3.36 16.72 11.90
CA ILE A 151 3.52 18.15 12.24
C ILE A 151 3.24 18.39 13.73
N ALA A 152 2.20 17.77 14.29
CA ALA A 152 1.78 17.99 15.69
C ALA A 152 2.77 17.44 16.75
N ILE A 153 3.84 16.76 16.34
CA ILE A 153 4.86 16.16 17.23
C ILE A 153 6.21 16.90 17.13
N LEU A 154 6.31 17.92 16.27
CA LEU A 154 7.43 18.86 16.19
C LEU A 154 7.17 20.09 17.08
#